data_AF-K9D2D2-F1
#
_entry.id   AF-K9D2D2-F1
#
_cell.length_a   1.000
_cell.length_b   1.000
_cell.length_c   1.000
_cell.angle_alpha   90.00
_cell.angle_beta   90.00
_cell.angle_gamma   90.00
#
_symmetry.space_group_name_H-M   'P 1'
#
loop_
_entity.id
_entity.type
_entity.pdbx_description
1 polymer ?
#
loop_
_entity_poly.entity_id
_entity_poly.type
_entity_poly.pdbx_seq_one_letter_code
_entity_poly.pdbx_strand_id
1 'polypeptide(L)'
;MKEIFGFSDDNLDYVRKNFRNGVTSPKRIFRDYFLSLPLKRLFISYMADQICVIDEQRTLSTKPDIIKALLKSYSILAIDVRSLYFKYKVVIESQINREELDFANIKEFEKFLRKLPFVLWQGNDTFRRCELTVAALDLIFCEIDFAKYNNSEISCKLLYQEYKVLFDKMGINSYIEVYYLLLNNKDKIKDVEIIFKNNFIIAFGSVDIDRQIRFILRVFKSLELNKFWHFYDQFYGVDIQALSLYNSEINKYRIGDKLYFEKEEILDRKEKSNSILVINSNEKLTNEEVEIFKMKLKEPIYSVESIEWLFKVVAGRPREYKLSLADLEVIGYKLMDGWVFKSEFNLIDEAIYAYLEQLNTLNLENDDKFLLKYDKFPDILMMYCSNFKFIEVEPEVYVSLRKLEKHGITKHDIFDYIDSMESFSNRCCFTIAFIRQLGFSAKIDSLGFTNYFCESILKNSKRFMHTQIGNTTLFCSRGEPITLFNLIEEIVIALEGVKVVDLIRLIQRGYDIDITEAQLIETIKRKRKSEMFYSKQKEKIYRDYDTYQEDI
;
A
#
# COMPACT_ATOMS: atom_id res chain seq x y z
N MET A 1 -24.69 -14.50 8.97
CA MET A 1 -24.12 -15.74 9.56
C MET A 1 -24.79 -16.96 8.94
N LYS A 2 -25.78 -17.62 9.57
CA LYS A 2 -26.33 -18.91 9.08
C LYS A 2 -26.82 -18.86 7.62
N GLU A 3 -27.67 -17.88 7.29
CA GLU A 3 -28.23 -17.69 5.95
C GLU A 3 -27.27 -17.07 4.93
N ILE A 4 -26.18 -16.45 5.40
CA ILE A 4 -25.21 -15.73 4.54
C ILE A 4 -24.01 -16.63 4.18
N PHE A 5 -23.68 -17.61 5.04
CA PHE A 5 -22.46 -18.42 4.95
C PHE A 5 -22.69 -19.93 5.16
N GLY A 6 -23.94 -20.41 5.11
CA GLY A 6 -24.27 -21.85 5.07
C GLY A 6 -23.89 -22.69 6.28
N PHE A 7 -23.71 -22.09 7.47
CA PHE A 7 -23.22 -22.81 8.66
C PHE A 7 -24.21 -23.82 9.23
N SER A 8 -23.69 -24.97 9.71
CA SER A 8 -24.41 -25.82 10.66
C SER A 8 -24.47 -25.18 12.05
N ASP A 9 -25.45 -25.58 12.87
CA ASP A 9 -25.62 -25.03 14.22
C ASP A 9 -24.44 -25.36 15.14
N ASP A 10 -23.86 -26.57 15.03
CA ASP A 10 -22.70 -27.00 15.83
C ASP A 10 -21.50 -26.06 15.66
N ASN A 11 -21.28 -25.57 14.43
CA ASN A 11 -20.21 -24.63 14.10
C ASN A 11 -20.44 -23.26 14.76
N LEU A 12 -21.68 -22.76 14.74
CA LEU A 12 -22.03 -21.48 15.35
C LEU A 12 -21.99 -21.53 16.88
N ASP A 13 -22.47 -22.63 17.48
CA ASP A 13 -22.46 -22.79 18.93
C ASP A 13 -21.07 -23.13 19.47
N TYR A 14 -20.22 -23.84 18.73
CA TYR A 14 -18.79 -23.96 19.07
C TYR A 14 -18.12 -22.59 19.13
N VAL A 15 -18.35 -21.73 18.12
CA VAL A 15 -17.79 -20.38 18.10
C VAL A 15 -18.31 -19.54 19.28
N ARG A 16 -19.63 -19.46 19.46
CA ARG A 16 -20.26 -18.69 20.58
C ARG A 16 -19.80 -19.14 21.96
N LYS A 17 -19.58 -20.44 22.16
CA LYS A 17 -19.19 -21.04 23.44
C LYS A 17 -17.74 -20.75 23.80
N ASN A 18 -16.84 -20.76 22.81
CA ASN A 18 -15.39 -20.66 23.02
C ASN A 18 -14.81 -19.26 22.76
N PHE A 19 -15.49 -18.42 21.99
CA PHE A 19 -15.02 -17.10 21.55
C PHE A 19 -16.11 -16.05 21.84
N ARG A 20 -15.93 -15.30 22.93
CA ARG A 20 -16.84 -14.22 23.33
C ARG A 20 -16.48 -12.92 22.62
N ASN A 21 -17.50 -12.17 22.18
CA ASN A 21 -17.36 -10.85 21.57
C ASN A 21 -16.48 -9.93 22.43
N GLY A 22 -15.54 -9.20 21.80
CA GLY A 22 -14.68 -8.20 22.44
C GLY A 22 -13.59 -8.74 23.38
N VAL A 23 -13.55 -10.04 23.68
CA VAL A 23 -12.63 -10.61 24.69
C VAL A 23 -11.57 -11.56 24.09
N THR A 24 -11.75 -12.01 22.83
CA THR A 24 -10.96 -13.13 22.29
C THR A 24 -10.13 -12.73 21.08
N SER A 25 -8.80 -12.65 21.25
CA SER A 25 -7.85 -12.28 20.18
C SER A 25 -7.91 -13.23 18.97
N PRO A 26 -7.75 -12.73 17.72
CA PRO A 26 -7.67 -13.54 16.51
C PRO A 26 -6.63 -14.67 16.62
N LYS A 27 -5.45 -14.41 17.21
CA LYS A 27 -4.41 -15.41 17.52
C LYS A 27 -4.99 -16.71 18.12
N ARG A 28 -6.06 -16.65 18.93
CA ARG A 28 -6.67 -17.83 19.58
C ARG A 28 -7.62 -18.61 18.68
N ILE A 29 -8.36 -17.93 17.79
CA ILE A 29 -9.30 -18.54 16.82
C ILE A 29 -8.51 -19.36 15.80
N PHE A 30 -7.41 -18.83 15.30
CA PHE A 30 -6.61 -19.51 14.29
C PHE A 30 -5.76 -20.66 14.86
N ARG A 31 -5.35 -20.59 16.14
CA ARG A 31 -4.63 -21.66 16.85
C ARG A 31 -5.53 -22.80 17.34
N ASP A 32 -6.86 -22.67 17.28
CA ASP A 32 -7.80 -23.74 17.65
C ASP A 32 -7.86 -24.81 16.55
N TYR A 33 -7.56 -26.07 16.89
CA TYR A 33 -7.52 -27.18 15.93
C TYR A 33 -8.90 -27.76 15.56
N PHE A 34 -9.94 -27.48 16.34
CA PHE A 34 -11.31 -27.94 16.08
C PHE A 34 -12.08 -26.95 15.19
N LEU A 35 -11.64 -25.70 15.13
CA LEU A 35 -12.17 -24.69 14.22
C LEU A 35 -11.86 -25.03 12.75
N SER A 36 -12.92 -25.22 11.97
CA SER A 36 -12.84 -25.62 10.56
C SER A 36 -12.15 -24.57 9.68
N LEU A 37 -11.51 -25.00 8.58
CA LEU A 37 -10.86 -24.06 7.65
C LEU A 37 -11.84 -22.98 7.11
N PRO A 38 -13.09 -23.30 6.72
CA PRO A 38 -14.07 -22.28 6.33
C PRO A 38 -14.29 -21.20 7.39
N LEU A 39 -14.48 -21.58 8.67
CA LEU A 39 -14.64 -20.60 9.76
C LEU A 39 -13.40 -19.72 9.95
N LYS A 40 -12.20 -20.29 9.82
CA LYS A 40 -10.95 -19.52 9.87
C LYS A 40 -10.85 -18.52 8.70
N ARG A 41 -11.18 -18.92 7.48
CA ARG A 41 -11.19 -18.01 6.31
C ARG A 41 -12.20 -16.89 6.44
N LEU A 42 -13.39 -17.18 6.98
CA LEU A 42 -14.39 -16.18 7.33
C LEU A 42 -13.89 -15.17 8.37
N PHE A 43 -13.00 -15.61 9.26
CA PHE A 43 -12.33 -14.69 10.17
C PHE A 43 -11.27 -13.82 9.45
N ILE A 44 -10.61 -14.31 8.39
CA ILE A 44 -9.72 -13.49 7.55
C ILE A 44 -10.53 -12.43 6.77
N SER A 45 -11.67 -12.79 6.17
CA SER A 45 -12.53 -11.81 5.47
C SER A 45 -13.17 -10.80 6.42
N TYR A 46 -13.50 -11.17 7.65
CA TYR A 46 -13.94 -10.22 8.68
C TYR A 46 -12.80 -9.32 9.20
N MET A 47 -11.57 -9.86 9.28
CA MET A 47 -10.37 -9.06 9.55
C MET A 47 -10.02 -8.11 8.39
N ALA A 48 -10.58 -8.26 7.19
CA ALA A 48 -10.35 -7.33 6.08
C ALA A 48 -11.05 -5.98 6.29
N ASP A 49 -12.21 -5.94 6.96
CA ASP A 49 -12.81 -4.70 7.47
C ASP A 49 -11.89 -4.00 8.50
N GLN A 50 -11.01 -4.79 9.14
CA GLN A 50 -9.97 -4.34 10.05
C GLN A 50 -8.57 -4.25 9.42
N ILE A 51 -8.44 -4.23 8.08
CA ILE A 51 -7.17 -3.99 7.37
C ILE A 51 -7.34 -2.85 6.36
N CYS A 52 -6.73 -1.72 6.65
CA CYS A 52 -6.66 -0.56 5.75
C CYS A 52 -5.34 -0.53 4.97
N VAL A 53 -5.36 0.15 3.82
CA VAL A 53 -4.16 0.38 2.98
C VAL A 53 -3.76 1.85 3.07
N ILE A 54 -2.50 2.10 3.41
CA ILE A 54 -1.90 3.42 3.63
C ILE A 54 -0.49 3.38 3.02
N ASP A 55 -0.19 4.28 2.06
CA ASP A 55 1.09 4.34 1.35
C ASP A 55 1.60 2.96 0.86
N GLU A 56 0.75 2.26 0.09
CA GLU A 56 0.94 0.88 -0.43
C GLU A 56 1.13 -0.22 0.64
N GLN A 57 0.89 0.08 1.91
CA GLN A 57 1.10 -0.83 3.03
C GLN A 57 -0.18 -1.16 3.77
N ARG A 58 -0.32 -2.44 4.13
CA ARG A 58 -1.47 -3.00 4.84
C ARG A 58 -1.21 -2.90 6.35
N THR A 59 -2.11 -2.24 7.07
CA THR A 59 -2.06 -2.11 8.54
C THR A 59 -3.45 -2.37 9.13
N LEU A 60 -3.53 -2.60 10.44
CA LEU A 60 -4.82 -2.77 11.10
C LEU A 60 -5.61 -1.46 11.14
N SER A 61 -6.92 -1.54 10.94
CA SER A 61 -7.85 -0.40 11.02
C SER A 61 -8.15 -0.04 12.48
N THR A 62 -7.10 0.31 13.24
CA THR A 62 -7.19 0.83 14.62
C THR A 62 -6.63 2.25 14.71
N LYS A 63 -7.06 3.01 15.72
CA LYS A 63 -6.56 4.38 15.97
C LYS A 63 -5.03 4.43 16.08
N PRO A 64 -4.34 3.61 16.90
CA PRO A 64 -2.88 3.56 16.92
C PRO A 64 -2.23 3.08 15.61
N ASP A 65 -2.76 2.04 14.96
CA ASP A 65 -2.07 1.38 13.83
C ASP A 65 -2.17 2.18 12.53
N ILE A 66 -3.30 2.85 12.28
CA ILE A 66 -3.46 3.84 11.20
C ILE A 66 -2.46 4.99 11.39
N ILE A 67 -2.28 5.45 12.63
CA ILE A 67 -1.30 6.51 12.95
C ILE A 67 0.14 5.98 12.80
N LYS A 68 0.48 4.77 13.31
CA LYS A 68 1.82 4.15 13.16
C LYS A 68 2.21 4.02 11.68
N ALA A 69 1.26 3.66 10.81
CA ALA A 69 1.44 3.56 9.36
C ALA A 69 1.53 4.93 8.67
N LEU A 70 0.60 5.86 8.91
CA LEU A 70 0.64 7.23 8.38
C LEU A 70 1.94 7.97 8.74
N LEU A 71 2.58 7.62 9.86
CA LEU A 71 3.84 8.21 10.31
C LEU A 71 5.09 7.50 9.76
N LYS A 72 4.95 6.36 9.08
CA LYS A 72 6.08 5.57 8.57
C LYS A 72 6.76 6.23 7.37
N SER A 73 6.01 6.95 6.54
CA SER A 73 6.52 7.74 5.40
C SER A 73 7.19 9.07 5.80
N TYR A 74 7.17 9.44 7.09
CA TYR A 74 7.69 10.70 7.62
C TYR A 74 8.76 10.49 8.70
N SER A 75 9.50 9.37 8.66
CA SER A 75 10.36 8.86 9.74
C SER A 75 11.42 9.82 10.32
N ILE A 76 11.76 10.90 9.61
CA ILE A 76 12.75 11.92 10.04
C ILE A 76 12.12 13.33 10.13
N LEU A 77 10.93 13.54 9.57
CA LEU A 77 10.34 14.88 9.43
C LEU A 77 9.45 15.27 10.61
N ALA A 78 9.48 16.56 10.94
CA ALA A 78 8.46 17.18 11.79
C ALA A 78 7.13 17.28 11.01
N ILE A 79 6.05 16.90 11.67
CA ILE A 79 4.68 16.83 11.12
C ILE A 79 3.79 17.63 12.05
N ASP A 80 2.92 18.47 11.51
CA ASP A 80 1.94 19.19 12.31
C ASP A 80 0.66 18.37 12.55
N VAL A 81 0.02 18.59 13.70
CA VAL A 81 -1.21 17.90 14.13
C VAL A 81 -2.36 18.08 13.12
N ARG A 82 -2.46 19.23 12.43
CA ARG A 82 -3.54 19.48 11.47
C ARG A 82 -3.32 18.66 10.20
N SER A 83 -2.12 18.66 9.64
CA SER A 83 -1.77 17.85 8.47
C SER A 83 -1.95 16.36 8.71
N LEU A 84 -1.57 15.84 9.90
CA LEU A 84 -1.86 14.44 10.22
C LEU A 84 -3.37 14.21 10.41
N TYR A 85 -4.09 15.10 11.10
CA TYR A 85 -5.53 14.96 11.32
C TYR A 85 -6.34 14.95 10.02
N PHE A 86 -5.98 15.80 9.05
CA PHE A 86 -6.61 15.79 7.72
C PHE A 86 -6.30 14.50 6.95
N LYS A 87 -5.03 14.03 6.94
CA LYS A 87 -4.68 12.74 6.32
C LYS A 87 -5.38 11.56 6.99
N TYR A 88 -5.49 11.58 8.32
CA TYR A 88 -6.23 10.59 9.10
C TYR A 88 -7.72 10.58 8.72
N LYS A 89 -8.38 11.74 8.65
CA LYS A 89 -9.78 11.86 8.21
C LYS A 89 -9.99 11.27 6.80
N VAL A 90 -9.15 11.65 5.83
CA VAL A 90 -9.21 11.12 4.45
C VAL A 90 -9.01 9.60 4.40
N VAL A 91 -8.12 9.04 5.22
CA VAL A 91 -7.98 7.57 5.32
C VAL A 91 -9.27 6.94 5.86
N ILE A 92 -9.81 7.43 6.99
CA ILE A 92 -10.97 6.79 7.64
C ILE A 92 -12.29 6.99 6.91
N GLU A 93 -12.43 8.03 6.07
CA GLU A 93 -13.59 8.23 5.19
C GLU A 93 -13.82 7.04 4.23
N SER A 94 -12.75 6.30 3.90
CA SER A 94 -12.79 5.13 3.02
C SER A 94 -12.94 3.78 3.72
N GLN A 95 -13.06 3.76 5.06
CA GLN A 95 -13.10 2.57 5.91
C GLN A 95 -14.52 2.23 6.38
N ILE A 96 -14.79 0.93 6.52
CA ILE A 96 -16.11 0.42 6.91
C ILE A 96 -16.39 0.69 8.40
N ASN A 97 -15.37 0.64 9.27
CA ASN A 97 -15.47 0.93 10.71
C ASN A 97 -15.23 2.42 11.08
N ARG A 98 -15.47 3.36 10.15
CA ARG A 98 -15.17 4.80 10.31
C ARG A 98 -15.68 5.42 11.63
N GLU A 99 -16.82 4.96 12.15
CA GLU A 99 -17.50 5.58 13.30
C GLU A 99 -16.80 5.23 14.63
N GLU A 100 -16.19 4.04 14.72
CA GLU A 100 -15.31 3.67 15.82
C GLU A 100 -13.95 4.37 15.71
N LEU A 101 -13.49 4.60 14.48
CA LEU A 101 -12.23 5.25 14.15
C LEU A 101 -12.25 6.78 14.26
N ASP A 102 -13.42 7.42 14.35
CA ASP A 102 -13.45 8.87 14.30
C ASP A 102 -13.05 9.56 15.62
N PHE A 103 -12.58 10.79 15.49
CA PHE A 103 -12.37 11.74 16.58
C PHE A 103 -13.32 12.92 16.41
N ALA A 104 -14.12 13.21 17.44
CA ALA A 104 -15.14 14.25 17.44
C ALA A 104 -14.58 15.66 17.13
N ASN A 105 -13.29 15.90 17.39
CA ASN A 105 -12.56 17.10 16.97
C ASN A 105 -11.04 16.87 17.07
N ILE A 106 -10.28 17.80 16.50
CA ILE A 106 -8.81 17.78 16.49
C ILE A 106 -8.14 17.78 17.88
N LYS A 107 -8.79 18.33 18.93
CA LYS A 107 -8.20 18.35 20.28
C LYS A 107 -8.21 16.97 20.94
N GLU A 108 -9.25 16.17 20.70
CA GLU A 108 -9.28 14.78 21.16
C GLU A 108 -8.31 13.90 20.37
N PHE A 109 -8.06 14.21 19.08
CA PHE A 109 -6.99 13.58 18.29
C PHE A 109 -5.59 13.93 18.83
N GLU A 110 -5.32 15.21 19.10
CA GLU A 110 -4.07 15.70 19.71
C GLU A 110 -3.79 15.03 21.07
N LYS A 111 -4.81 15.01 21.94
CA LYS A 111 -4.82 14.37 23.26
C LYS A 111 -4.66 12.83 23.20
N PHE A 112 -4.98 12.21 22.07
CA PHE A 112 -4.68 10.81 21.79
C PHE A 112 -3.23 10.63 21.33
N LEU A 113 -2.75 11.44 20.39
CA LEU A 113 -1.36 11.45 19.91
C LEU A 113 -0.35 11.63 21.05
N ARG A 114 -0.64 12.49 22.05
CA ARG A 114 0.23 12.71 23.23
C ARG A 114 0.44 11.47 24.10
N LYS A 115 -0.35 10.40 23.93
CA LYS A 115 -0.24 9.14 24.67
C LYS A 115 0.48 8.01 23.92
N LEU A 116 0.76 8.19 22.64
CA LEU A 116 1.39 7.14 21.82
C LEU A 116 2.90 7.18 22.02
N PRO A 117 3.56 6.10 22.48
CA PRO A 117 4.99 6.13 22.83
C PRO A 117 5.88 6.35 21.59
N PHE A 118 5.42 5.90 20.42
CA PHE A 118 6.08 6.08 19.12
C PHE A 118 5.92 7.51 18.51
N VAL A 119 5.37 8.47 19.26
CA VAL A 119 5.16 9.86 18.82
C VAL A 119 6.01 10.81 19.69
N LEU A 120 7.15 11.25 19.17
CA LEU A 120 8.03 12.21 19.85
C LEU A 120 7.71 13.65 19.41
N TRP A 121 7.26 14.44 20.37
CA TRP A 121 6.82 15.82 20.15
C TRP A 121 8.00 16.79 20.06
N GLN A 122 7.93 17.71 19.09
CA GLN A 122 8.98 18.68 18.75
C GLN A 122 8.49 20.13 18.87
N GLY A 123 7.22 20.32 19.24
CA GLY A 123 6.59 21.62 19.46
C GLY A 123 5.21 21.45 20.09
N ASN A 124 4.46 22.55 20.20
CA ASN A 124 3.10 22.50 20.72
C ASN A 124 2.16 21.73 19.78
N ASP A 125 2.35 21.88 18.48
CA ASP A 125 1.55 21.28 17.41
C ASP A 125 2.37 20.42 16.43
N THR A 126 3.64 20.14 16.71
CA THR A 126 4.54 19.36 15.85
C THR A 126 5.23 18.18 16.55
N PHE A 127 5.48 17.11 15.80
CA PHE A 127 6.06 15.84 16.29
C PHE A 127 6.65 15.00 15.14
N ARG A 128 7.37 13.93 15.47
CA ARG A 128 7.86 12.90 14.52
C ARG A 128 7.58 11.47 15.02
N ARG A 129 7.80 10.47 14.17
CA ARG A 129 7.85 9.05 14.57
C ARG A 129 9.12 8.73 15.36
N CYS A 130 9.02 7.81 16.30
CA CYS A 130 10.12 7.04 16.87
C CYS A 130 9.69 5.57 17.06
N GLU A 131 10.62 4.69 17.41
CA GLU A 131 10.35 3.26 17.63
C GLU A 131 10.33 2.89 19.13
N LEU A 132 10.07 3.90 19.97
CA LEU A 132 9.98 3.77 21.42
C LEU A 132 8.77 2.91 21.82
N THR A 133 9.04 1.81 22.52
CA THR A 133 8.02 0.92 23.10
C THR A 133 7.59 1.39 24.49
N VAL A 134 6.51 0.80 25.05
CA VAL A 134 6.07 1.12 26.43
C VAL A 134 7.15 0.74 27.46
N ALA A 135 7.76 -0.44 27.32
CA ALA A 135 8.83 -0.87 28.22
C ALA A 135 10.10 0.00 28.11
N ALA A 136 10.43 0.47 26.90
CA ALA A 136 11.52 1.42 26.70
C ALA A 136 11.22 2.79 27.34
N LEU A 137 9.98 3.27 27.22
CA LEU A 137 9.51 4.49 27.89
C LEU A 137 9.58 4.36 29.42
N ASP A 138 9.14 3.23 29.99
CA ASP A 138 9.19 3.01 31.44
C ASP A 138 10.63 2.95 31.96
N LEU A 139 11.55 2.29 31.22
CA LEU A 139 12.97 2.25 31.58
C LEU A 139 13.60 3.65 31.65
N ILE A 140 13.21 4.57 30.75
CA ILE A 140 13.70 5.97 30.80
C ILE A 140 13.37 6.65 32.14
N PHE A 141 12.17 6.42 32.69
CA PHE A 141 11.79 6.99 33.99
C PHE A 141 12.40 6.27 35.20
N CYS A 142 12.93 5.05 35.02
CA CYS A 142 13.65 4.32 36.07
C CYS A 142 15.16 4.65 36.13
N GLU A 143 15.78 4.96 34.98
CA GLU A 143 17.22 5.23 34.87
C GLU A 143 17.60 6.70 35.16
N ILE A 144 16.65 7.64 35.09
CA ILE A 144 16.90 9.05 35.35
C ILE A 144 16.73 9.37 36.84
N ASP A 145 17.84 9.68 37.52
CA ASP A 145 17.82 10.34 38.82
C ASP A 145 17.36 11.80 38.64
N PHE A 146 16.07 12.05 38.88
CA PHE A 146 15.48 13.38 38.91
C PHE A 146 15.81 14.14 40.22
N ALA A 147 16.11 13.44 41.32
CA ALA A 147 16.38 14.03 42.63
C ALA A 147 17.70 14.83 42.64
N LYS A 148 18.68 14.41 41.82
CA LYS A 148 19.92 15.15 41.51
C LYS A 148 19.72 16.64 41.21
N TYR A 149 18.64 17.02 40.56
CA TYR A 149 18.40 18.39 40.07
C TYR A 149 17.65 19.29 41.04
N ASN A 150 17.24 18.78 42.20
CA ASN A 150 16.36 19.48 43.14
C ASN A 150 16.92 20.85 43.58
N ASN A 151 16.08 21.88 43.51
CA ASN A 151 16.35 23.31 43.72
C ASN A 151 17.16 23.98 42.59
N SER A 152 17.07 23.47 41.35
CA SER A 152 17.66 24.10 40.15
C SER A 152 16.67 24.17 38.97
N GLU A 153 16.83 25.19 38.14
CA GLU A 153 16.28 25.24 36.78
C GLU A 153 17.34 24.79 35.79
N ILE A 154 17.02 23.73 35.06
CA ILE A 154 17.84 23.25 33.95
C ILE A 154 17.01 23.25 32.66
N SER A 155 17.65 23.50 31.53
CA SER A 155 17.10 23.09 30.25
C SER A 155 17.11 21.57 30.16
N CYS A 156 16.08 21.02 29.51
CA CYS A 156 16.07 19.61 29.13
C CYS A 156 17.28 19.22 28.24
N LYS A 157 18.01 20.20 27.68
CA LYS A 157 19.28 20.00 26.98
C LYS A 157 20.38 19.42 27.85
N LEU A 158 20.51 19.87 29.11
CA LEU A 158 21.49 19.28 30.04
C LEU A 158 21.11 17.82 30.34
N LEU A 159 19.83 17.59 30.65
CA LEU A 159 19.29 16.25 30.92
C LEU A 159 19.53 15.30 29.74
N TYR A 160 19.27 15.76 28.52
CA TYR A 160 19.56 15.01 27.29
C TYR A 160 21.05 14.73 27.08
N GLN A 161 21.94 15.63 27.49
CA GLN A 161 23.40 15.42 27.40
C GLN A 161 23.92 14.44 28.46
N GLU A 162 23.51 14.58 29.72
CA GLU A 162 23.97 13.70 30.80
C GLU A 162 23.46 12.25 30.62
N TYR A 163 22.21 12.07 30.21
CA TYR A 163 21.64 10.76 29.89
C TYR A 163 21.71 10.44 28.39
N LYS A 164 22.65 11.04 27.63
CA LYS A 164 22.70 10.87 26.17
C LYS A 164 22.79 9.41 25.72
N VAL A 165 23.57 8.59 26.42
CA VAL A 165 23.71 7.15 26.11
C VAL A 165 22.41 6.37 26.31
N LEU A 166 21.49 6.86 27.16
CA LEU A 166 20.14 6.31 27.31
C LEU A 166 19.24 6.80 26.16
N PHE A 167 19.21 8.10 25.88
CA PHE A 167 18.33 8.67 24.85
C PHE A 167 18.70 8.23 23.41
N ASP A 168 19.99 8.19 23.07
CA ASP A 168 20.48 7.72 21.77
C ASP A 168 20.09 6.25 21.52
N LYS A 169 20.19 5.38 22.54
CA LYS A 169 19.73 3.97 22.46
C LYS A 169 18.23 3.85 22.20
N MET A 170 17.45 4.85 22.62
CA MET A 170 16.00 4.90 22.49
C MET A 170 15.51 5.70 21.27
N GLY A 171 16.43 6.11 20.39
CA GLY A 171 16.12 6.88 19.17
C GLY A 171 15.58 8.29 19.44
N ILE A 172 15.80 8.84 20.64
CA ILE A 172 15.44 10.20 21.03
C ILE A 172 16.64 11.10 20.70
N ASN A 173 16.44 12.05 19.78
CA ASN A 173 17.53 12.73 19.07
C ASN A 173 17.65 14.21 19.45
N SER A 174 16.68 14.75 20.20
CA SER A 174 16.61 16.14 20.60
C SER A 174 16.12 16.30 22.04
N TYR A 175 16.68 17.28 22.73
CA TYR A 175 16.24 17.69 24.07
C TYR A 175 14.80 18.22 24.10
N ILE A 176 14.28 18.70 22.96
CA ILE A 176 12.89 19.11 22.82
C ILE A 176 11.96 17.88 22.92
N GLU A 177 12.38 16.75 22.34
CA GLU A 177 11.66 15.48 22.39
C GLU A 177 11.66 14.92 23.81
N VAL A 178 12.79 15.03 24.53
CA VAL A 178 12.85 14.71 25.96
C VAL A 178 11.88 15.60 26.75
N TYR A 179 11.89 16.92 26.54
CA TYR A 179 11.02 17.86 27.26
C TYR A 179 9.54 17.50 27.11
N TYR A 180 9.07 17.26 25.89
CA TYR A 180 7.66 16.89 25.69
C TYR A 180 7.35 15.44 26.11
N LEU A 181 8.30 14.50 26.02
CA LEU A 181 8.14 13.14 26.54
C LEU A 181 7.91 13.17 28.06
N LEU A 182 8.70 13.95 28.80
CA LEU A 182 8.55 14.15 30.24
C LEU A 182 7.26 14.92 30.57
N LEU A 183 6.91 15.97 29.80
CA LEU A 183 5.68 16.75 30.01
C LEU A 183 4.41 15.90 29.80
N ASN A 184 4.38 15.07 28.75
CA ASN A 184 3.24 14.20 28.43
C ASN A 184 3.09 13.02 29.42
N ASN A 185 4.15 12.64 30.15
CA ASN A 185 4.19 11.50 31.08
C ASN A 185 4.59 11.92 32.51
N LYS A 186 4.29 13.18 32.90
CA LYS A 186 4.76 13.77 34.16
C LYS A 186 4.31 13.01 35.43
N ASP A 187 3.25 12.21 35.33
CA ASP A 187 2.72 11.32 36.36
C ASP A 187 3.63 10.13 36.70
N LYS A 188 4.63 9.86 35.85
CA LYS A 188 5.68 8.86 36.13
C LYS A 188 6.78 9.39 37.06
N ILE A 189 6.95 10.71 37.18
CA ILE A 189 7.93 11.35 38.07
C ILE A 189 7.26 11.60 39.43
N LYS A 190 7.80 11.02 40.50
CA LYS A 190 7.14 10.99 41.82
C LYS A 190 7.95 11.60 42.96
N ASP A 191 9.28 11.58 42.85
CA ASP A 191 10.19 11.88 43.96
C ASP A 191 10.57 13.36 44.07
N VAL A 192 10.16 14.18 43.10
CA VAL A 192 10.46 15.63 43.03
C VAL A 192 9.28 16.38 42.42
N GLU A 193 8.93 17.55 42.98
CA GLU A 193 8.00 18.48 42.34
C GLU A 193 8.63 19.12 41.10
N ILE A 194 7.94 19.07 39.96
CA ILE A 194 8.45 19.55 38.67
C ILE A 194 7.54 20.60 38.03
N ILE A 195 8.13 21.68 37.53
CA ILE A 195 7.44 22.74 36.78
C ILE A 195 8.12 22.91 35.43
N PHE A 196 7.39 22.52 34.38
CA PHE A 196 7.78 22.72 32.99
C PHE A 196 7.56 24.19 32.60
N LYS A 197 8.59 24.84 32.07
CA LYS A 197 8.62 26.26 31.67
C LYS A 197 8.92 26.41 30.18
N ASN A 198 8.60 27.60 29.66
CA ASN A 198 8.94 28.00 28.30
C ASN A 198 10.45 27.81 27.99
N ASN A 199 10.78 27.68 26.71
CA ASN A 199 12.14 27.46 26.21
C ASN A 199 12.78 26.16 26.75
N PHE A 200 11.95 25.13 26.98
CA PHE A 200 12.34 23.77 27.34
C PHE A 200 13.06 23.65 28.71
N ILE A 201 12.86 24.64 29.59
CA ILE A 201 13.37 24.65 30.96
C ILE A 201 12.44 23.82 31.86
N ILE A 202 13.04 23.06 32.78
CA ILE A 202 12.35 22.34 33.85
C ILE A 202 12.92 22.83 35.17
N ALA A 203 12.04 23.35 36.04
CA ALA A 203 12.36 23.66 37.42
C ALA A 203 12.06 22.43 38.29
N PHE A 204 13.04 22.02 39.10
CA PHE A 204 12.92 20.92 40.05
C PHE A 204 12.92 21.51 41.47
N GLY A 205 11.85 21.29 42.24
CA GLY A 205 11.71 21.84 43.58
C GLY A 205 11.74 23.37 43.65
N SER A 206 12.39 23.94 44.67
CA SER A 206 12.37 25.38 44.96
C SER A 206 13.62 26.10 44.41
N VAL A 207 13.47 26.80 43.29
CA VAL A 207 14.61 27.32 42.49
C VAL A 207 14.97 28.79 42.78
N ASP A 208 16.28 29.09 42.71
CA ASP A 208 16.86 30.45 42.80
C ASP A 208 17.83 30.71 41.64
N ILE A 209 17.42 31.55 40.69
CA ILE A 209 18.19 31.89 39.47
C ILE A 209 19.39 32.81 39.76
N ASP A 210 19.29 33.73 40.73
CA ASP A 210 20.40 34.64 41.06
C ASP A 210 21.57 33.83 41.67
N ARG A 211 21.25 32.80 42.47
CA ARG A 211 22.19 31.79 42.95
C ARG A 211 22.83 30.96 41.83
N GLN A 212 22.06 30.54 40.80
CA GLN A 212 22.61 29.85 39.63
C GLN A 212 23.55 30.73 38.79
N ILE A 213 23.17 31.97 38.50
CA ILE A 213 24.01 32.93 37.76
C ILE A 213 25.30 33.22 38.52
N ARG A 214 25.22 33.45 39.84
CA ARG A 214 26.40 33.66 40.70
C ARG A 214 27.30 32.45 40.80
N PHE A 215 26.78 31.21 40.77
CA PHE A 215 27.61 30.01 40.82
C PHE A 215 28.67 30.01 39.72
N ILE A 216 28.26 30.32 38.49
CA ILE A 216 29.16 30.31 37.32
C ILE A 216 30.12 31.51 37.33
N LEU A 217 29.61 32.72 37.56
CA LEU A 217 30.47 33.93 37.59
C LEU A 217 31.47 33.89 38.75
N ARG A 218 31.13 33.24 39.86
CA ARG A 218 32.04 33.01 41.00
C ARG A 218 33.24 32.13 40.63
N VAL A 219 33.07 31.16 39.72
CA VAL A 219 34.14 30.31 39.20
C VAL A 219 35.06 31.09 38.27
N PHE A 220 34.52 31.69 37.20
CA PHE A 220 35.36 32.19 36.10
C PHE A 220 35.85 33.64 36.22
N LYS A 221 35.17 34.49 37.00
CA LYS A 221 35.37 35.95 37.10
C LYS A 221 35.09 36.72 35.80
N SER A 222 35.65 36.28 34.67
CA SER A 222 35.53 36.94 33.38
C SER A 222 35.42 35.98 32.20
N LEU A 223 34.48 36.27 31.30
CA LEU A 223 34.06 35.40 30.19
C LEU A 223 33.61 36.22 28.96
N GLU A 224 33.48 35.58 27.80
CA GLU A 224 32.63 36.13 26.74
C GLU A 224 31.11 36.04 27.10
N LEU A 225 30.16 36.75 26.46
CA LEU A 225 28.71 36.62 26.72
C LEU A 225 28.35 35.25 26.16
N ASN A 226 28.85 34.97 24.96
CA ASN A 226 28.93 33.66 24.35
C ASN A 226 29.65 32.61 25.23
N LYS A 227 30.66 32.94 26.06
CA LYS A 227 31.27 31.98 27.01
C LYS A 227 30.50 31.82 28.32
N PHE A 228 29.83 32.85 28.86
CA PHE A 228 28.93 32.69 30.01
C PHE A 228 27.66 31.96 29.60
N TRP A 229 27.10 32.24 28.42
CA TRP A 229 26.11 31.38 27.77
C TRP A 229 26.65 29.96 27.66
N HIS A 230 27.87 29.77 27.15
CA HIS A 230 28.46 28.43 27.07
C HIS A 230 28.61 27.75 28.43
N PHE A 231 29.01 28.45 29.49
CA PHE A 231 29.10 27.85 30.82
C PHE A 231 27.72 27.64 31.48
N TYR A 232 26.75 28.51 31.26
CA TYR A 232 25.37 28.31 31.74
C TYR A 232 24.67 27.20 30.96
N ASP A 233 25.03 27.01 29.69
CA ASP A 233 24.69 25.85 28.87
C ASP A 233 25.41 24.57 29.35
N GLN A 234 26.67 24.64 29.80
CA GLN A 234 27.37 23.49 30.39
C GLN A 234 26.82 23.08 31.76
N PHE A 235 26.51 24.03 32.65
CA PHE A 235 26.07 23.74 34.02
C PHE A 235 24.56 23.54 34.15
N TYR A 236 23.76 24.16 33.27
CA TYR A 236 22.31 24.17 33.36
C TYR A 236 21.60 23.93 32.00
N GLY A 237 22.33 23.80 30.87
CA GLY A 237 21.76 23.53 29.54
C GLY A 237 20.99 24.69 28.90
N VAL A 238 20.86 25.83 29.59
CA VAL A 238 20.03 26.95 29.13
C VAL A 238 20.80 27.76 28.09
N ASP A 239 20.22 27.95 26.91
CA ASP A 239 20.84 28.71 25.81
C ASP A 239 20.61 30.23 25.92
N ILE A 240 21.28 30.99 25.05
CA ILE A 240 21.19 32.46 24.94
C ILE A 240 19.77 33.01 24.84
N GLN A 241 18.86 32.36 24.10
CA GLN A 241 17.48 32.82 23.93
C GLN A 241 16.68 32.56 25.19
N ALA A 242 16.88 31.40 25.81
CA ALA A 242 16.24 31.04 27.06
C ALA A 242 16.74 31.90 28.24
N LEU A 243 18.05 32.15 28.32
CA LEU A 243 18.69 33.09 29.26
C LEU A 243 18.23 34.54 29.07
N SER A 244 17.73 34.92 27.90
CA SER A 244 17.20 36.26 27.68
C SER A 244 15.99 36.61 28.57
N LEU A 245 15.29 35.60 29.11
CA LEU A 245 14.25 35.78 30.12
C LEU A 245 14.80 36.32 31.45
N TYR A 246 16.04 35.95 31.80
CA TYR A 246 16.75 36.44 32.97
C TYR A 246 17.67 37.62 32.64
N ASN A 247 17.42 38.36 31.54
CA ASN A 247 18.22 39.52 31.17
C ASN A 247 18.29 40.56 32.32
N SER A 248 17.25 40.71 33.13
CA SER A 248 17.28 41.53 34.35
C SER A 248 18.36 41.09 35.37
N GLU A 249 18.62 39.79 35.45
CA GLU A 249 19.57 39.17 36.37
C GLU A 249 20.97 39.09 35.76
N ILE A 250 21.08 38.95 34.44
CA ILE A 250 22.34 38.85 33.71
C ILE A 250 22.90 40.23 33.38
N ASN A 251 22.04 41.23 33.10
CA ASN A 251 22.45 42.60 32.85
C ASN A 251 23.09 43.26 34.10
N LYS A 252 22.94 42.67 35.29
CA LYS A 252 23.73 42.96 36.51
C LYS A 252 25.25 42.79 36.29
N TYR A 253 25.67 42.17 35.18
CA TYR A 253 27.03 41.75 34.87
C TYR A 253 27.41 42.03 33.37
N ARG A 254 27.08 43.19 32.76
CA ARG A 254 27.04 43.33 31.27
C ARG A 254 27.37 44.72 30.62
N ILE A 255 28.32 44.81 29.65
CA ILE A 255 28.79 46.05 28.94
C ILE A 255 29.37 45.83 27.45
N GLY A 256 28.60 45.51 26.35
CA GLY A 256 29.01 45.07 24.93
C GLY A 256 28.36 43.71 24.38
N ASP A 257 29.05 42.58 23.88
CA ASP A 257 28.96 41.01 23.98
C ASP A 257 30.06 39.90 24.55
N LYS A 258 30.93 40.10 25.56
CA LYS A 258 31.69 39.38 26.60
C LYS A 258 31.14 39.49 28.09
N LEU A 259 30.40 38.55 28.70
CA LEU A 259 30.04 38.57 30.14
C LEU A 259 31.20 38.10 31.07
N TYR A 260 32.32 38.83 31.17
CA TYR A 260 32.62 39.40 32.49
C TYR A 260 31.63 40.52 32.51
N PHE A 261 31.98 41.51 31.64
CA PHE A 261 31.28 42.67 31.07
C PHE A 261 31.63 43.17 29.60
N GLU A 262 32.82 43.12 28.91
CA GLU A 262 33.16 44.01 27.70
C GLU A 262 33.51 43.38 26.28
N LYS A 263 32.76 43.56 25.14
CA LYS A 263 31.75 42.54 24.61
C LYS A 263 31.66 42.31 22.87
N GLU A 264 31.21 41.22 21.97
CA GLU A 264 30.75 41.07 20.35
C GLU A 264 30.65 39.67 19.29
N GLU A 265 29.97 39.50 17.97
CA GLU A 265 30.10 38.64 16.52
C GLU A 265 29.23 37.42 15.58
N ILE A 266 29.13 37.30 14.11
CA ILE A 266 29.06 36.28 12.76
C ILE A 266 27.96 35.27 11.82
N LEU A 267 27.92 34.91 10.37
CA LEU A 267 27.34 33.65 9.38
C LEU A 267 26.87 33.51 7.67
N ASP A 268 26.60 32.33 6.80
CA ASP A 268 26.34 32.04 5.15
C ASP A 268 25.37 30.87 4.24
N ARG A 269 25.21 30.65 2.77
CA ARG A 269 24.18 29.84 1.72
C ARG A 269 24.33 29.38 0.03
N LYS A 270 23.65 28.40 -0.87
CA LYS A 270 23.76 27.88 -2.49
C LYS A 270 22.65 26.95 -3.54
N GLU A 271 22.71 26.50 -4.97
CA GLU A 271 21.71 25.72 -6.12
C GLU A 271 22.12 24.82 -7.60
N LYS A 272 21.57 24.20 -8.86
CA LYS A 272 20.38 23.83 -10.02
C LYS A 272 20.47 22.82 -11.50
N SER A 273 19.50 22.28 -12.51
CA SER A 273 19.56 21.44 -14.00
C SER A 273 18.34 20.84 -15.17
N ASN A 274 18.40 20.21 -16.52
CA ASN A 274 17.34 19.50 -17.69
C ASN A 274 17.70 18.79 -19.29
N SER A 275 17.11 18.15 -20.54
CA SER A 275 15.96 17.40 -21.55
C SER A 275 16.24 16.76 -23.19
N ILE A 276 15.61 16.14 -24.41
CA ILE A 276 14.46 15.29 -25.34
C ILE A 276 14.61 14.91 -27.09
N LEU A 277 14.01 14.22 -28.30
CA LEU A 277 12.97 13.20 -29.21
C LEU A 277 13.19 12.70 -30.91
N VAL A 278 12.57 12.05 -32.12
CA VAL A 278 11.37 11.33 -33.11
C VAL A 278 11.64 10.38 -34.59
N ILE A 279 11.03 9.78 -35.84
CA ILE A 279 9.83 9.48 -37.02
C ILE A 279 9.80 8.27 -38.33
N ASN A 280 8.86 8.00 -39.48
CA ASN A 280 8.67 6.83 -40.70
C ASN A 280 7.76 6.78 -42.25
N SER A 281 7.54 5.72 -43.28
CA SER A 281 6.82 5.58 -44.82
C SER A 281 6.20 4.25 -45.81
N ASN A 282 5.73 4.15 -47.24
CA ASN A 282 4.95 2.99 -48.20
C ASN A 282 4.75 2.76 -49.96
N GLU A 283 3.92 1.84 -50.80
CA GLU A 283 3.90 1.24 -52.40
C GLU A 283 2.67 0.50 -53.45
N LYS A 284 2.46 0.41 -54.92
CA LYS A 284 1.20 0.06 -56.01
C LYS A 284 1.01 -0.89 -57.46
N LEU A 285 -0.21 -1.33 -58.16
CA LEU A 285 -0.65 -2.09 -59.59
C LEU A 285 -2.14 -2.41 -60.46
N THR A 286 -2.89 -3.61 -60.82
CA THR A 286 -3.73 -4.21 -62.12
C THR A 286 -5.29 -4.92 -62.34
N ASN A 287 -5.77 -5.86 -63.37
CA ASN A 287 -7.22 -6.20 -64.00
C ASN A 287 -8.16 -7.58 -64.14
N GLU A 288 -8.20 -8.56 -65.13
CA GLU A 288 -9.40 -9.53 -65.36
C GLU A 288 -9.71 -10.50 -64.17
N GLU A 289 -8.64 -10.81 -63.46
CA GLU A 289 -8.62 -11.53 -62.19
C GLU A 289 -9.51 -10.86 -61.11
N VAL A 290 -9.81 -9.55 -61.28
CA VAL A 290 -10.56 -8.69 -60.35
C VAL A 290 -11.96 -9.18 -60.02
N GLU A 291 -12.76 -9.56 -61.01
CA GLU A 291 -14.17 -9.93 -60.77
C GLU A 291 -14.27 -11.27 -60.00
N ILE A 292 -13.31 -12.17 -60.21
CA ILE A 292 -13.20 -13.42 -59.45
C ILE A 292 -12.81 -13.12 -57.99
N PHE A 293 -11.94 -12.13 -57.76
CA PHE A 293 -11.63 -11.67 -56.40
C PHE A 293 -12.82 -10.99 -55.73
N LYS A 294 -13.55 -10.11 -56.41
CA LYS A 294 -14.78 -9.50 -55.85
C LYS A 294 -15.84 -10.53 -55.44
N MET A 295 -15.97 -11.64 -56.15
CA MET A 295 -16.88 -12.73 -55.76
C MET A 295 -16.41 -13.55 -54.55
N LYS A 296 -15.09 -13.72 -54.37
CA LYS A 296 -14.52 -14.53 -53.27
C LYS A 296 -14.24 -13.71 -52.00
N LEU A 297 -13.81 -12.46 -52.15
CA LEU A 297 -13.43 -11.59 -51.03
C LEU A 297 -14.66 -10.88 -50.45
N LYS A 298 -15.26 -11.49 -49.42
CA LYS A 298 -16.48 -11.01 -48.75
C LYS A 298 -16.19 -10.32 -47.40
N GLU A 299 -15.26 -10.86 -46.62
CA GLU A 299 -14.80 -10.30 -45.35
C GLU A 299 -14.18 -8.90 -45.52
N PRO A 300 -14.29 -8.00 -44.53
CA PRO A 300 -13.73 -6.65 -44.60
C PRO A 300 -12.19 -6.61 -44.58
N ILE A 301 -11.51 -7.65 -44.07
CA ILE A 301 -10.05 -7.71 -43.92
C ILE A 301 -9.49 -9.14 -44.13
N TYR A 302 -8.24 -9.21 -44.60
CA TYR A 302 -7.46 -10.44 -44.80
C TYR A 302 -5.97 -10.19 -44.49
N SER A 303 -5.24 -11.26 -44.17
CA SER A 303 -3.77 -11.26 -44.23
C SER A 303 -3.29 -11.28 -45.68
N VAL A 304 -2.08 -10.74 -45.92
CA VAL A 304 -1.43 -10.86 -47.24
C VAL A 304 -1.21 -12.32 -47.64
N GLU A 305 -0.94 -13.26 -46.72
CA GLU A 305 -0.82 -14.68 -47.10
C GLU A 305 -2.15 -15.31 -47.50
N SER A 306 -3.25 -14.96 -46.82
CA SER A 306 -4.60 -15.41 -47.19
C SER A 306 -5.01 -14.87 -48.55
N ILE A 307 -4.70 -13.60 -48.85
CA ILE A 307 -4.90 -13.03 -50.18
C ILE A 307 -3.97 -13.71 -51.21
N GLU A 308 -2.67 -13.83 -50.95
CA GLU A 308 -1.72 -14.49 -51.86
C GLU A 308 -2.14 -15.93 -52.17
N TRP A 309 -2.66 -16.68 -51.19
CA TRP A 309 -3.17 -18.02 -51.38
C TRP A 309 -4.44 -18.01 -52.24
N LEU A 310 -5.40 -17.13 -51.95
CA LEU A 310 -6.58 -16.93 -52.81
C LEU A 310 -6.18 -16.51 -54.24
N PHE A 311 -5.14 -15.70 -54.40
CA PHE A 311 -4.58 -15.30 -55.69
C PHE A 311 -3.93 -16.47 -56.42
N LYS A 312 -3.12 -17.30 -55.74
CA LYS A 312 -2.55 -18.54 -56.31
C LYS A 312 -3.65 -19.52 -56.75
N VAL A 313 -4.76 -19.59 -56.00
CA VAL A 313 -5.94 -20.43 -56.30
C VAL A 313 -6.84 -19.84 -57.41
N VAL A 314 -6.83 -18.52 -57.63
CA VAL A 314 -7.65 -17.85 -58.67
C VAL A 314 -6.90 -17.71 -59.99
N ALA A 315 -5.66 -17.22 -59.98
CA ALA A 315 -4.88 -16.94 -61.19
C ALA A 315 -4.26 -18.21 -61.82
N GLY A 316 -4.26 -19.34 -61.11
CA GLY A 316 -3.88 -20.65 -61.63
C GLY A 316 -2.43 -20.80 -62.09
N ARG A 317 -1.53 -19.87 -61.72
CA ARG A 317 -0.11 -19.87 -62.09
C ARG A 317 0.75 -19.39 -60.91
N PRO A 318 1.93 -20.00 -60.67
CA PRO A 318 2.95 -19.35 -59.86
C PRO A 318 3.52 -18.16 -60.64
N ARG A 319 3.43 -16.96 -60.06
CA ARG A 319 4.18 -15.77 -60.48
C ARG A 319 4.98 -15.27 -59.30
N GLU A 320 6.18 -14.77 -59.55
CA GLU A 320 6.96 -13.95 -58.61
C GLU A 320 6.34 -12.54 -58.57
N TYR A 321 5.11 -12.45 -58.05
CA TYR A 321 4.31 -11.25 -58.12
C TYR A 321 3.88 -10.80 -56.73
N LYS A 322 4.51 -9.73 -56.25
CA LYS A 322 4.01 -9.01 -55.08
C LYS A 322 2.73 -8.28 -55.46
N LEU A 323 1.65 -8.68 -54.79
CA LEU A 323 0.42 -7.91 -54.69
C LEU A 323 0.68 -6.50 -54.18
N SER A 324 -0.09 -5.55 -54.67
CA SER A 324 0.25 -4.14 -54.60
C SER A 324 -0.99 -3.26 -54.36
N LEU A 325 -0.77 -2.00 -53.95
CA LEU A 325 -1.86 -1.08 -53.64
C LEU A 325 -2.89 -0.92 -54.79
N ALA A 326 -2.52 -1.01 -56.08
CA ALA A 326 -3.50 -0.74 -57.15
C ALA A 326 -4.22 -1.98 -57.71
N ASP A 327 -3.68 -3.20 -57.58
CA ASP A 327 -4.50 -4.41 -57.83
C ASP A 327 -5.68 -4.44 -56.85
N LEU A 328 -5.33 -4.14 -55.60
CA LEU A 328 -6.25 -4.05 -54.48
C LEU A 328 -7.30 -2.96 -54.75
N GLU A 329 -6.89 -1.74 -55.14
CA GLU A 329 -7.83 -0.65 -55.45
C GLU A 329 -8.89 -1.06 -56.49
N VAL A 330 -8.50 -1.81 -57.53
CA VAL A 330 -9.42 -2.25 -58.60
C VAL A 330 -10.37 -3.38 -58.13
N ILE A 331 -9.96 -4.23 -57.17
CA ILE A 331 -10.86 -5.20 -56.50
C ILE A 331 -11.70 -4.59 -55.37
N GLY A 332 -11.54 -3.30 -55.05
CA GLY A 332 -12.25 -2.62 -53.95
C GLY A 332 -11.62 -2.84 -52.56
N TYR A 333 -10.34 -3.16 -52.52
CA TYR A 333 -9.51 -3.31 -51.33
C TYR A 333 -8.31 -2.35 -51.38
N LYS A 334 -7.52 -2.28 -50.31
CA LYS A 334 -6.23 -1.59 -50.30
C LYS A 334 -5.26 -2.28 -49.35
N LEU A 335 -3.98 -2.14 -49.63
CA LEU A 335 -2.89 -2.52 -48.74
C LEU A 335 -2.58 -1.36 -47.79
N MET A 336 -2.26 -1.63 -46.54
CA MET A 336 -1.55 -0.71 -45.67
C MET A 336 -0.77 -1.57 -44.68
N ASP A 337 0.49 -1.27 -44.40
CA ASP A 337 1.29 -1.93 -43.34
C ASP A 337 1.29 -3.48 -43.36
N GLY A 338 1.15 -4.12 -44.53
CA GLY A 338 1.06 -5.58 -44.67
C GLY A 338 -0.35 -6.19 -44.56
N TRP A 339 -1.39 -5.35 -44.55
CA TRP A 339 -2.79 -5.72 -44.36
C TRP A 339 -3.67 -5.35 -45.55
N VAL A 340 -4.56 -6.27 -45.96
CA VAL A 340 -5.48 -6.07 -47.09
C VAL A 340 -6.91 -5.96 -46.58
N PHE A 341 -7.55 -4.82 -46.83
CA PHE A 341 -8.88 -4.50 -46.31
C PHE A 341 -9.69 -3.66 -47.29
N LYS A 342 -11.02 -3.67 -47.19
CA LYS A 342 -11.90 -2.98 -48.16
C LYS A 342 -11.65 -1.48 -48.20
N SER A 343 -11.67 -0.92 -49.41
CA SER A 343 -11.43 0.52 -49.66
C SER A 343 -12.49 1.46 -49.09
N GLU A 344 -13.64 0.92 -48.66
CA GLU A 344 -14.67 1.66 -47.94
C GLU A 344 -14.22 2.11 -46.53
N PHE A 345 -13.25 1.39 -45.95
CA PHE A 345 -12.60 1.76 -44.69
C PHE A 345 -11.38 2.65 -44.93
N ASN A 346 -11.16 3.63 -44.07
CA ASN A 346 -9.98 4.47 -44.07
C ASN A 346 -8.79 3.78 -43.40
N LEU A 347 -9.02 3.06 -42.30
CA LEU A 347 -7.99 2.46 -41.45
C LEU A 347 -8.14 0.93 -41.33
N ILE A 348 -7.02 0.24 -41.08
CA ILE A 348 -7.02 -1.20 -40.75
C ILE A 348 -7.93 -1.46 -39.53
N ASP A 349 -7.84 -0.60 -38.51
CA ASP A 349 -8.63 -0.67 -37.27
C ASP A 349 -10.14 -0.77 -37.57
N GLU A 350 -10.64 0.04 -38.51
CA GLU A 350 -12.06 0.06 -38.91
C GLU A 350 -12.49 -1.27 -39.57
N ALA A 351 -11.62 -1.86 -40.39
CA ALA A 351 -11.89 -3.13 -41.04
C ALA A 351 -11.79 -4.33 -40.07
N ILE A 352 -10.88 -4.28 -39.09
CA ILE A 352 -10.84 -5.24 -37.98
C ILE A 352 -12.12 -5.11 -37.15
N TYR A 353 -12.59 -3.90 -36.84
CA TYR A 353 -13.87 -3.71 -36.15
C TYR A 353 -15.03 -4.30 -36.97
N ALA A 354 -15.09 -4.03 -38.27
CA ALA A 354 -16.11 -4.62 -39.15
C ALA A 354 -16.04 -6.16 -39.19
N TYR A 355 -14.87 -6.77 -39.02
CA TYR A 355 -14.69 -8.23 -38.94
C TYR A 355 -15.19 -8.78 -37.60
N LEU A 356 -14.69 -8.22 -36.50
CA LEU A 356 -15.04 -8.62 -35.13
C LEU A 356 -16.54 -8.45 -34.83
N GLU A 357 -17.20 -7.45 -35.43
CA GLU A 357 -18.66 -7.26 -35.33
C GLU A 357 -19.47 -8.25 -36.20
N GLN A 358 -18.85 -9.14 -36.98
CA GLN A 358 -19.55 -10.22 -37.72
C GLN A 358 -19.36 -11.60 -37.06
N LEU A 359 -18.25 -11.81 -36.35
CA LEU A 359 -17.94 -13.08 -35.70
C LEU A 359 -18.88 -13.41 -34.52
N ASN A 360 -19.32 -14.68 -34.45
CA ASN A 360 -19.93 -15.26 -33.24
C ASN A 360 -18.87 -15.86 -32.31
N THR A 361 -17.71 -16.23 -32.85
CA THR A 361 -16.58 -16.86 -32.15
C THR A 361 -15.30 -16.52 -32.93
N LEU A 362 -14.21 -16.32 -32.20
CA LEU A 362 -12.89 -15.92 -32.68
C LEU A 362 -11.88 -16.91 -32.08
N ASN A 363 -11.04 -17.54 -32.90
CA ASN A 363 -10.10 -18.58 -32.49
C ASN A 363 -8.68 -18.28 -33.03
N LEU A 364 -7.82 -17.75 -32.16
CA LEU A 364 -6.47 -17.29 -32.52
C LEU A 364 -5.45 -18.43 -32.64
N GLU A 365 -5.82 -19.65 -32.23
CA GLU A 365 -5.04 -20.84 -32.53
C GLU A 365 -5.11 -21.17 -34.04
N ASN A 366 -6.27 -20.99 -34.67
CA ASN A 366 -6.64 -21.48 -36.00
C ASN A 366 -6.94 -20.35 -37.01
N ASP A 367 -8.17 -20.25 -37.52
CA ASP A 367 -8.52 -19.42 -38.69
C ASP A 367 -8.25 -17.92 -38.48
N ASP A 368 -8.42 -17.41 -37.25
CA ASP A 368 -8.21 -16.00 -36.92
C ASP A 368 -6.76 -15.65 -36.53
N LYS A 369 -5.87 -16.64 -36.48
CA LYS A 369 -4.45 -16.50 -36.06
C LYS A 369 -3.70 -15.39 -36.80
N PHE A 370 -4.10 -15.09 -38.03
CA PHE A 370 -3.47 -14.03 -38.82
C PHE A 370 -3.58 -12.65 -38.16
N LEU A 371 -4.66 -12.37 -37.41
CA LEU A 371 -4.89 -11.09 -36.73
C LEU A 371 -3.77 -10.73 -35.72
N LEU A 372 -3.13 -11.74 -35.12
CA LEU A 372 -1.97 -11.56 -34.24
C LEU A 372 -0.75 -10.91 -34.93
N LYS A 373 -0.73 -10.81 -36.26
CA LYS A 373 0.32 -10.12 -37.04
C LYS A 373 0.09 -8.61 -37.18
N TYR A 374 -0.98 -8.06 -36.59
CA TYR A 374 -1.20 -6.62 -36.54
C TYR A 374 -0.85 -6.10 -35.16
N ASP A 375 0.12 -5.18 -35.08
CA ASP A 375 0.66 -4.70 -33.79
C ASP A 375 -0.41 -4.09 -32.86
N LYS A 376 -1.49 -3.50 -33.41
CA LYS A 376 -2.63 -3.00 -32.61
C LYS A 376 -3.75 -4.02 -32.38
N PHE A 377 -3.72 -5.20 -32.97
CA PHE A 377 -4.78 -6.19 -32.74
C PHE A 377 -4.89 -6.63 -31.28
N PRO A 378 -3.79 -6.83 -30.50
CA PRO A 378 -3.88 -7.03 -29.06
C PRO A 378 -4.64 -5.93 -28.32
N ASP A 379 -4.41 -4.65 -28.68
CA ASP A 379 -5.14 -3.50 -28.10
C ASP A 379 -6.62 -3.49 -28.51
N ILE A 380 -6.91 -3.81 -29.77
CA ILE A 380 -8.29 -3.93 -30.28
C ILE A 380 -9.03 -5.08 -29.59
N LEU A 381 -8.40 -6.24 -29.43
CA LEU A 381 -8.96 -7.40 -28.75
C LEU A 381 -9.18 -7.10 -27.26
N MET A 382 -8.19 -6.49 -26.58
CA MET A 382 -8.32 -6.00 -25.21
C MET A 382 -9.46 -4.97 -25.09
N MET A 383 -9.65 -4.09 -26.07
CA MET A 383 -10.79 -3.17 -26.10
C MET A 383 -12.12 -3.93 -26.24
N TYR A 384 -12.22 -4.96 -27.09
CA TYR A 384 -13.45 -5.76 -27.22
C TYR A 384 -13.74 -6.58 -25.96
N CYS A 385 -12.73 -7.17 -25.33
CA CYS A 385 -12.90 -7.98 -24.13
C CYS A 385 -13.21 -7.13 -22.89
N SER A 386 -12.53 -6.00 -22.69
CA SER A 386 -12.84 -5.05 -21.60
C SER A 386 -14.16 -4.27 -21.79
N ASN A 387 -14.70 -4.23 -23.01
CA ASN A 387 -16.08 -3.80 -23.26
C ASN A 387 -17.10 -4.95 -23.19
N PHE A 388 -16.67 -6.19 -22.88
CA PHE A 388 -17.47 -7.41 -22.92
C PHE A 388 -18.23 -7.62 -24.24
N LYS A 389 -17.63 -7.24 -25.38
CA LYS A 389 -18.10 -7.64 -26.72
C LYS A 389 -17.65 -9.06 -27.06
N PHE A 390 -16.46 -9.44 -26.60
CA PHE A 390 -15.94 -10.81 -26.57
C PHE A 390 -15.64 -11.21 -25.13
N ILE A 391 -15.68 -12.52 -24.85
CA ILE A 391 -15.21 -13.11 -23.60
C ILE A 391 -14.43 -14.38 -23.96
N GLU A 392 -13.23 -14.53 -23.40
CA GLU A 392 -12.42 -15.75 -23.56
C GLU A 392 -13.10 -16.90 -22.78
N VAL A 393 -13.39 -18.01 -23.45
CA VAL A 393 -14.05 -19.19 -22.84
C VAL A 393 -13.08 -20.32 -22.56
N GLU A 394 -12.06 -20.43 -23.40
CA GLU A 394 -10.91 -21.33 -23.37
C GLU A 394 -9.71 -20.54 -23.96
N PRO A 395 -8.45 -20.90 -23.66
CA PRO A 395 -7.28 -20.13 -24.11
C PRO A 395 -7.28 -19.81 -25.61
N GLU A 396 -7.05 -18.55 -25.98
CA GLU A 396 -7.10 -18.04 -27.36
C GLU A 396 -8.45 -18.20 -28.09
N VAL A 397 -9.51 -18.64 -27.41
CA VAL A 397 -10.87 -18.84 -27.96
C VAL A 397 -11.87 -17.90 -27.30
N TYR A 398 -12.37 -16.95 -28.08
CA TYR A 398 -13.30 -15.91 -27.63
C TYR A 398 -14.69 -16.09 -28.23
N VAL A 399 -15.72 -15.91 -27.41
CA VAL A 399 -17.13 -15.94 -27.84
C VAL A 399 -17.72 -14.54 -27.76
N SER A 400 -18.43 -14.10 -28.80
CA SER A 400 -19.04 -12.77 -28.80
C SER A 400 -20.30 -12.72 -27.95
N LEU A 401 -20.55 -11.57 -27.31
CA LEU A 401 -21.71 -11.35 -26.44
C LEU A 401 -23.02 -11.72 -27.13
N ARG A 402 -23.16 -11.43 -28.42
CA ARG A 402 -24.35 -11.78 -29.22
C ARG A 402 -24.59 -13.28 -29.36
N LYS A 403 -23.56 -14.12 -29.18
CA LYS A 403 -23.71 -15.59 -29.06
C LYS A 403 -24.11 -15.98 -27.65
N LEU A 404 -23.60 -15.32 -26.62
CA LEU A 404 -23.95 -15.55 -25.20
C LEU A 404 -25.39 -15.12 -24.88
N GLU A 405 -25.86 -14.02 -25.46
CA GLU A 405 -27.24 -13.50 -25.32
C GLU A 405 -28.28 -14.50 -25.86
N LYS A 406 -27.96 -15.20 -26.96
CA LYS A 406 -28.78 -16.31 -27.49
C LYS A 406 -28.87 -17.52 -26.55
N HIS A 407 -28.00 -17.60 -25.55
CA HIS A 407 -27.97 -18.63 -24.50
C HIS A 407 -28.35 -18.07 -23.12
N GLY A 408 -28.90 -16.85 -23.04
CA GLY A 408 -29.46 -16.28 -21.81
C GLY A 408 -28.49 -15.52 -20.90
N ILE A 409 -27.24 -15.28 -21.33
CA ILE A 409 -26.28 -14.38 -20.65
C ILE A 409 -26.32 -13.03 -21.36
N THR A 410 -26.85 -12.02 -20.67
CA THR A 410 -26.87 -10.63 -21.13
C THR A 410 -25.67 -9.85 -20.62
N LYS A 411 -25.45 -8.64 -21.14
CA LYS A 411 -24.42 -7.74 -20.58
C LYS A 411 -24.69 -7.36 -19.12
N HIS A 412 -25.95 -7.34 -18.70
CA HIS A 412 -26.35 -7.07 -17.31
C HIS A 412 -25.83 -8.17 -16.38
N ASP A 413 -25.99 -9.44 -16.76
CA ASP A 413 -25.52 -10.59 -15.97
C ASP A 413 -24.00 -10.59 -15.72
N ILE A 414 -23.23 -10.06 -16.67
CA ILE A 414 -21.77 -9.91 -16.56
C ILE A 414 -21.40 -8.80 -15.57
N PHE A 415 -22.11 -7.66 -15.60
CA PHE A 415 -21.91 -6.59 -14.63
C PHE A 415 -22.40 -6.99 -13.24
N ASP A 416 -23.53 -7.67 -13.11
CA ASP A 416 -24.04 -8.19 -11.84
C ASP A 416 -23.06 -9.18 -11.21
N TYR A 417 -22.41 -10.02 -12.02
CA TYR A 417 -21.34 -10.91 -11.57
C TYR A 417 -20.13 -10.13 -11.03
N ILE A 418 -19.71 -9.07 -11.74
CA ILE A 418 -18.61 -8.18 -11.32
C ILE A 418 -18.95 -7.44 -10.03
N ASP A 419 -20.14 -6.83 -9.93
CA ASP A 419 -20.63 -6.10 -8.77
C ASP A 419 -20.75 -7.04 -7.54
N SER A 420 -21.29 -8.24 -7.74
CA SER A 420 -21.39 -9.26 -6.70
C SER A 420 -20.02 -9.74 -6.23
N MET A 421 -19.08 -9.98 -7.14
CA MET A 421 -17.70 -10.36 -6.81
C MET A 421 -16.96 -9.24 -6.06
N GLU A 422 -17.12 -7.99 -6.46
CA GLU A 422 -16.46 -6.85 -5.82
C GLU A 422 -16.98 -6.64 -4.39
N SER A 423 -18.31 -6.71 -4.21
CA SER A 423 -18.98 -6.65 -2.91
C SER A 423 -18.58 -7.83 -2.00
N PHE A 424 -18.66 -9.07 -2.49
CA PHE A 424 -18.40 -10.26 -1.68
C PHE A 424 -16.91 -10.47 -1.36
N SER A 425 -16.00 -10.11 -2.27
CA SER A 425 -14.56 -10.16 -1.99
C SER A 425 -14.10 -9.06 -1.02
N ASN A 426 -14.86 -7.97 -0.86
CA ASN A 426 -14.58 -6.87 0.07
C ASN A 426 -13.11 -6.43 0.05
N ARG A 427 -12.60 -6.13 -1.14
CA ARG A 427 -11.19 -5.73 -1.40
C ARG A 427 -10.13 -6.78 -1.03
N CYS A 428 -10.45 -7.99 -0.57
CA CYS A 428 -9.45 -9.02 -0.24
C CYS A 428 -8.66 -9.49 -1.47
N CYS A 429 -7.52 -10.13 -1.27
CA CYS A 429 -6.93 -11.03 -2.26
C CYS A 429 -7.73 -12.35 -2.30
N PHE A 430 -8.09 -12.83 -3.49
CA PHE A 430 -8.97 -13.99 -3.65
C PHE A 430 -8.73 -14.80 -4.93
N THR A 431 -9.27 -16.02 -4.99
CA THR A 431 -9.40 -16.82 -6.22
C THR A 431 -10.86 -17.27 -6.38
N ILE A 432 -11.27 -17.72 -7.57
CA ILE A 432 -12.63 -18.24 -7.81
C ILE A 432 -12.94 -19.41 -6.86
N ALA A 433 -11.95 -20.28 -6.63
CA ALA A 433 -12.05 -21.40 -5.70
C ALA A 433 -12.27 -20.92 -4.24
N PHE A 434 -11.50 -19.92 -3.78
CA PHE A 434 -11.64 -19.36 -2.43
C PHE A 434 -13.03 -18.76 -2.18
N ILE A 435 -13.51 -17.92 -3.11
CA ILE A 435 -14.78 -17.19 -2.95
C ILE A 435 -15.98 -18.15 -3.01
N ARG A 436 -16.01 -19.12 -3.93
CA ARG A 436 -17.05 -20.16 -3.93
C ARG A 436 -16.99 -21.02 -2.66
N GLN A 437 -15.80 -21.32 -2.12
CA GLN A 437 -15.66 -22.03 -0.83
C GLN A 437 -16.07 -21.20 0.40
N LEU A 438 -16.28 -19.89 0.26
CA LEU A 438 -16.91 -19.02 1.26
C LEU A 438 -18.45 -18.93 1.12
N GLY A 439 -19.04 -19.59 0.13
CA GLY A 439 -20.48 -19.61 -0.12
C GLY A 439 -20.99 -18.66 -1.20
N PHE A 440 -20.10 -18.02 -1.97
CA PHE A 440 -20.51 -17.21 -3.12
C PHE A 440 -21.13 -18.08 -4.22
N SER A 441 -22.24 -17.61 -4.78
CA SER A 441 -22.88 -18.16 -5.97
C SER A 441 -23.55 -17.04 -6.77
N ALA A 442 -23.36 -17.02 -8.09
CA ALA A 442 -24.00 -16.09 -9.02
C ALA A 442 -24.76 -16.84 -10.13
N LYS A 443 -25.63 -16.13 -10.86
CA LYS A 443 -26.41 -16.69 -11.97
C LYS A 443 -25.53 -17.34 -13.06
N ILE A 444 -24.31 -16.87 -13.27
CA ILE A 444 -23.36 -17.46 -14.24
C ILE A 444 -22.91 -18.87 -13.80
N ASP A 445 -22.83 -19.16 -12.50
CA ASP A 445 -22.38 -20.46 -11.99
C ASP A 445 -23.38 -21.59 -12.30
N SER A 446 -24.68 -21.29 -12.43
CA SER A 446 -25.71 -22.30 -12.75
C SER A 446 -25.77 -22.67 -14.24
N LEU A 447 -25.02 -21.99 -15.10
CA LEU A 447 -24.99 -22.19 -16.55
C LEU A 447 -23.88 -23.14 -17.02
N GLY A 448 -23.13 -23.75 -16.09
CA GLY A 448 -22.14 -24.80 -16.38
C GLY A 448 -20.80 -24.32 -16.94
N PHE A 449 -20.55 -23.01 -16.95
CA PHE A 449 -19.27 -22.45 -17.39
C PHE A 449 -18.12 -22.76 -16.40
N THR A 450 -16.91 -22.91 -16.95
CA THR A 450 -15.70 -23.25 -16.19
C THR A 450 -15.21 -22.09 -15.32
N ASN A 451 -14.32 -22.36 -14.37
CA ASN A 451 -13.59 -21.32 -13.64
C ASN A 451 -12.91 -20.34 -14.61
N TYR A 452 -12.37 -20.83 -15.73
CA TYR A 452 -11.67 -20.04 -16.72
C TYR A 452 -12.55 -18.92 -17.32
N PHE A 453 -13.81 -19.19 -17.63
CA PHE A 453 -14.77 -18.17 -18.09
C PHE A 453 -15.05 -17.11 -17.02
N CYS A 454 -15.24 -17.53 -15.76
CA CYS A 454 -15.39 -16.61 -14.62
C CYS A 454 -14.14 -15.73 -14.43
N GLU A 455 -12.95 -16.32 -14.50
CA GLU A 455 -11.69 -15.59 -14.44
C GLU A 455 -11.54 -14.62 -15.62
N SER A 456 -11.92 -15.02 -16.83
CA SER A 456 -11.88 -14.19 -18.05
C SER A 456 -12.71 -12.91 -17.91
N ILE A 457 -13.91 -13.00 -17.32
CA ILE A 457 -14.74 -11.83 -16.99
C ILE A 457 -14.02 -10.90 -16.00
N LEU A 458 -13.41 -11.45 -14.93
CA LEU A 458 -12.71 -10.64 -13.94
C LEU A 458 -11.40 -10.03 -14.47
N LYS A 459 -10.63 -10.79 -15.27
CA LYS A 459 -9.37 -10.36 -15.91
C LYS A 459 -9.57 -9.16 -16.84
N ASN A 460 -10.71 -9.11 -17.52
CA ASN A 460 -11.08 -8.01 -18.42
C ASN A 460 -11.80 -6.84 -17.71
N SER A 461 -12.21 -7.02 -16.45
CA SER A 461 -12.81 -5.96 -15.65
C SER A 461 -11.75 -5.07 -15.01
N LYS A 462 -11.77 -3.77 -15.33
CA LYS A 462 -10.86 -2.77 -14.76
C LYS A 462 -10.97 -2.57 -13.24
N ARG A 463 -11.93 -3.24 -12.57
CA ARG A 463 -12.10 -3.20 -11.11
C ARG A 463 -11.21 -4.20 -10.36
N PHE A 464 -10.66 -5.21 -11.03
CA PHE A 464 -9.83 -6.23 -10.39
C PHE A 464 -8.39 -6.21 -10.91
N MET A 465 -7.45 -5.97 -10.01
CA MET A 465 -6.05 -6.30 -10.25
C MET A 465 -5.89 -7.82 -10.13
N HIS A 466 -5.10 -8.42 -11.01
CA HIS A 466 -4.92 -9.88 -11.04
C HIS A 466 -3.46 -10.27 -11.28
N THR A 467 -3.09 -11.49 -10.88
CA THR A 467 -1.75 -12.06 -11.09
C THR A 467 -1.81 -13.58 -11.15
N GLN A 468 -0.99 -14.19 -12.00
CA GLN A 468 -0.96 -15.63 -12.19
C GLN A 468 0.08 -16.28 -11.25
N ILE A 469 -0.33 -17.28 -10.47
CA ILE A 469 0.55 -17.98 -9.53
C ILE A 469 0.43 -19.48 -9.81
N GLY A 470 1.39 -20.01 -10.57
CA GLY A 470 1.27 -21.36 -11.14
C GLY A 470 0.11 -21.42 -12.11
N ASN A 471 -0.83 -22.35 -11.88
CA ASN A 471 -2.00 -22.53 -12.73
C ASN A 471 -3.21 -21.66 -12.31
N THR A 472 -3.13 -20.94 -11.19
CA THR A 472 -4.28 -20.27 -10.57
C THR A 472 -4.14 -18.75 -10.61
N THR A 473 -5.18 -18.03 -11.05
CA THR A 473 -5.19 -16.56 -10.99
C THR A 473 -5.66 -16.07 -9.62
N LEU A 474 -4.83 -15.24 -8.99
CA LEU A 474 -5.19 -14.43 -7.83
C LEU A 474 -5.76 -13.09 -8.31
N PHE A 475 -6.83 -12.62 -7.66
CA PHE A 475 -7.54 -11.36 -7.91
C PHE A 475 -7.60 -10.49 -6.65
N CYS A 476 -7.85 -9.19 -6.83
CA CYS A 476 -8.11 -8.24 -5.75
C CYS A 476 -8.78 -6.97 -6.31
N SER A 477 -9.79 -6.42 -5.64
CA SER A 477 -10.38 -5.10 -5.99
C SER A 477 -9.68 -3.91 -5.31
N ARG A 478 -8.42 -4.09 -4.88
CA ARG A 478 -7.51 -2.98 -4.53
C ARG A 478 -6.79 -2.56 -5.82
N GLY A 479 -6.80 -1.27 -6.15
CA GLY A 479 -6.23 -0.71 -7.39
C GLY A 479 -4.69 -0.69 -7.45
N GLU A 480 -4.02 -1.61 -6.78
CA GLU A 480 -2.57 -1.73 -6.65
C GLU A 480 -2.09 -3.06 -7.26
N PRO A 481 -0.92 -3.12 -7.93
CA PRO A 481 -0.40 -4.37 -8.50
C PRO A 481 -0.22 -5.48 -7.44
N ILE A 482 -0.96 -6.57 -7.57
CA ILE A 482 -0.93 -7.68 -6.61
C ILE A 482 0.08 -8.76 -6.98
N THR A 483 0.56 -9.46 -5.94
CA THR A 483 1.55 -10.54 -6.01
C THR A 483 1.23 -11.61 -4.96
N LEU A 484 1.81 -12.81 -5.07
CA LEU A 484 1.74 -13.84 -4.02
C LEU A 484 2.10 -13.29 -2.62
N PHE A 485 3.05 -12.35 -2.55
CA PHE A 485 3.42 -11.67 -1.32
C PHE A 485 2.22 -10.95 -0.67
N ASN A 486 1.34 -10.31 -1.44
CA ASN A 486 0.20 -9.57 -0.89
C ASN A 486 -0.80 -10.52 -0.20
N LEU A 487 -1.03 -11.72 -0.77
CA LEU A 487 -1.83 -12.78 -0.15
C LEU A 487 -1.17 -13.28 1.15
N ILE A 488 0.14 -13.55 1.12
CA ILE A 488 0.91 -13.94 2.31
C ILE A 488 0.77 -12.87 3.40
N GLU A 489 0.92 -11.59 3.06
CA GLU A 489 0.84 -10.46 3.98
C GLU A 489 -0.57 -10.30 4.58
N GLU A 490 -1.63 -10.43 3.78
CA GLU A 490 -3.02 -10.42 4.27
C GLU A 490 -3.26 -11.52 5.32
N ILE A 491 -2.80 -12.74 5.04
CA ILE A 491 -2.92 -13.87 5.95
C ILE A 491 -2.05 -13.64 7.20
N VAL A 492 -0.76 -13.30 7.05
CA VAL A 492 0.16 -13.13 8.18
C VAL A 492 -0.27 -11.99 9.11
N ILE A 493 -0.80 -10.88 8.58
CA ILE A 493 -1.35 -9.77 9.39
C ILE A 493 -2.58 -10.25 10.18
N ALA A 494 -3.56 -10.90 9.54
CA ALA A 494 -4.76 -11.41 10.20
C ALA A 494 -4.48 -12.51 11.25
N LEU A 495 -3.36 -13.23 11.10
CA LEU A 495 -2.90 -14.27 12.03
C LEU A 495 -1.95 -13.76 13.13
N GLU A 496 -1.40 -12.55 12.97
CA GLU A 496 -0.26 -11.95 13.68
C GLU A 496 1.07 -12.76 13.57
N GLY A 497 1.02 -14.09 13.47
CA GLY A 497 2.13 -14.93 13.05
C GLY A 497 1.79 -16.43 12.93
N VAL A 498 2.26 -17.06 11.86
CA VAL A 498 1.84 -18.40 11.37
C VAL A 498 3.04 -19.26 10.98
N LYS A 499 2.96 -20.58 11.26
CA LYS A 499 3.99 -21.54 10.83
C LYS A 499 4.01 -21.67 9.31
N VAL A 500 5.20 -21.81 8.73
CA VAL A 500 5.42 -22.00 7.28
C VAL A 500 4.55 -23.12 6.72
N VAL A 501 4.59 -24.31 7.35
CA VAL A 501 3.81 -25.48 6.93
C VAL A 501 2.30 -25.22 6.96
N ASP A 502 1.80 -24.49 7.96
CA ASP A 502 0.37 -24.22 8.09
C ASP A 502 -0.09 -23.09 7.14
N LEU A 503 0.77 -22.12 6.83
CA LEU A 503 0.53 -21.12 5.80
C LEU A 503 0.47 -21.72 4.40
N ILE A 504 1.39 -22.63 4.05
CA ILE A 504 1.34 -23.38 2.78
C ILE A 504 0.02 -24.15 2.67
N ARG A 505 -0.38 -24.87 3.72
CA ARG A 505 -1.66 -25.59 3.76
C ARG A 505 -2.88 -24.68 3.63
N LEU A 506 -2.84 -23.47 4.20
CA LEU A 506 -3.90 -22.47 4.06
C LEU A 506 -3.99 -21.92 2.64
N ILE A 507 -2.85 -21.62 2.00
CA ILE A 507 -2.79 -21.10 0.64
C ILE A 507 -3.23 -22.17 -0.37
N GLN A 508 -2.69 -23.40 -0.28
CA GLN A 508 -3.11 -24.53 -1.11
C GLN A 508 -4.60 -24.83 -0.95
N ARG A 509 -5.05 -25.21 0.26
CA ARG A 509 -6.44 -25.68 0.46
C ARG A 509 -7.48 -24.57 0.37
N GLY A 510 -7.07 -23.31 0.58
CA GLY A 510 -7.96 -22.14 0.60
C GLY A 510 -8.08 -21.45 -0.73
N TYR A 511 -6.95 -21.17 -1.37
CA TYR A 511 -6.89 -20.37 -2.58
C TYR A 511 -6.67 -21.22 -3.84
N ASP A 512 -6.41 -22.52 -3.69
CA ASP A 512 -6.10 -23.44 -4.79
C ASP A 512 -4.78 -23.05 -5.49
N ILE A 513 -3.81 -22.56 -4.70
CA ILE A 513 -2.50 -22.09 -5.17
C ILE A 513 -1.40 -22.98 -4.58
N ASP A 514 -0.69 -23.72 -5.45
CA ASP A 514 0.47 -24.51 -5.05
C ASP A 514 1.73 -23.64 -4.88
N ILE A 515 2.30 -23.68 -3.67
CA ILE A 515 3.57 -23.04 -3.35
C ILE A 515 4.47 -23.97 -2.53
N THR A 516 5.76 -23.95 -2.82
CA THR A 516 6.79 -24.61 -1.98
C THR A 516 7.24 -23.69 -0.85
N GLU A 517 7.81 -24.28 0.21
CA GLU A 517 8.48 -23.53 1.27
C GLU A 517 9.60 -22.62 0.74
N ALA A 518 10.35 -23.07 -0.26
CA ALA A 518 11.40 -22.28 -0.90
C ALA A 518 10.82 -21.00 -1.55
N GLN A 519 9.74 -21.14 -2.34
CA GLN A 519 9.06 -20.00 -2.96
C GLN A 519 8.45 -19.05 -1.92
N LEU A 520 7.85 -19.59 -0.84
CA LEU A 520 7.28 -18.80 0.25
C LEU A 520 8.35 -17.96 0.97
N ILE A 521 9.43 -18.60 1.42
CA ILE A 521 10.54 -17.92 2.13
C ILE A 521 11.24 -16.92 1.21
N GLU A 522 11.42 -17.24 -0.07
CA GLU A 522 12.02 -16.32 -1.04
C GLU A 522 11.11 -15.11 -1.32
N THR A 523 9.80 -15.33 -1.48
CA THR A 523 8.81 -14.26 -1.71
C THR A 523 8.84 -13.21 -0.60
N ILE A 524 8.97 -13.65 0.66
CA ILE A 524 9.13 -12.76 1.81
C ILE A 524 10.48 -12.04 1.75
N LYS A 525 11.60 -12.77 1.59
CA LYS A 525 12.96 -12.20 1.56
C LYS A 525 13.20 -11.19 0.43
N ARG A 526 12.56 -11.36 -0.73
CA ARG A 526 12.71 -10.44 -1.88
C ARG A 526 12.08 -9.07 -1.61
N LYS A 527 11.03 -8.97 -0.78
CA LYS A 527 10.27 -7.72 -0.57
C LYS A 527 10.91 -6.82 0.52
N ARG A 528 12.02 -6.17 0.15
CA ARG A 528 12.90 -5.32 1.00
C ARG A 528 12.24 -4.21 1.88
N LYS A 529 10.92 -3.98 1.78
CA LYS A 529 10.17 -2.97 2.56
C LYS A 529 9.11 -3.55 3.51
N SER A 530 8.93 -4.88 3.55
CA SER A 530 7.99 -5.49 4.50
C SER A 530 8.53 -5.42 5.93
N GLU A 531 7.64 -5.30 6.92
CA GLU A 531 7.98 -5.54 8.32
C GLU A 531 7.98 -7.04 8.66
N MET A 532 7.39 -7.91 7.82
CA MET A 532 7.22 -9.35 8.12
C MET A 532 8.54 -10.05 8.41
N PHE A 533 8.62 -10.68 9.58
CA PHE A 533 9.80 -11.38 10.04
C PHE A 533 9.65 -12.91 9.94
N TYR A 534 10.60 -13.59 9.30
CA TYR A 534 10.67 -15.05 9.27
C TYR A 534 11.72 -15.57 10.25
N SER A 535 11.26 -16.26 11.30
CA SER A 535 12.15 -16.99 12.20
C SER A 535 12.39 -18.40 11.67
N LYS A 536 13.62 -18.67 11.19
CA LYS A 536 14.05 -20.02 10.82
C LYS A 536 14.03 -20.99 12.01
N GLN A 537 14.30 -20.50 13.23
CA GLN A 537 14.33 -21.34 14.44
C GLN A 537 12.94 -21.84 14.87
N LYS A 538 11.90 -21.03 14.64
CA LYS A 538 10.50 -21.37 15.01
C LYS A 538 9.66 -21.83 13.80
N GLU A 539 10.27 -21.92 12.62
CA GLU A 539 9.63 -22.20 11.31
C GLU A 539 8.35 -21.37 11.09
N LYS A 540 8.41 -20.08 11.48
CA LYS A 540 7.24 -19.21 11.65
C LYS A 540 7.49 -17.81 11.10
N ILE A 541 6.48 -17.29 10.42
CA ILE A 541 6.43 -15.95 9.83
C ILE A 541 5.54 -15.08 10.73
N TYR A 542 5.98 -13.87 11.03
CA TYR A 542 5.32 -12.91 11.92
C TYR A 542 5.00 -11.64 11.14
N ARG A 543 3.95 -10.91 11.53
CA ARG A 543 3.55 -9.65 10.85
C ARG A 543 4.65 -8.57 10.90
N ASP A 544 5.40 -8.54 11.99
CA ASP A 544 6.50 -7.62 12.26
C ASP A 544 7.52 -8.27 13.22
N TYR A 545 8.64 -7.58 13.48
CA TYR A 545 9.67 -8.05 14.43
C TYR A 545 9.23 -7.90 15.89
N ASP A 546 8.38 -6.90 16.21
CA ASP A 546 7.83 -6.67 17.55
C ASP A 546 7.07 -7.93 18.03
N THR A 547 6.21 -8.46 17.16
CA THR A 547 5.37 -9.67 17.37
C THR A 547 6.21 -10.96 17.38
N TYR A 548 7.43 -10.94 16.84
CA TYR A 548 8.40 -12.01 17.05
C TYR A 548 9.01 -11.95 18.45
N GLN A 549 9.35 -10.76 18.95
CA GLN A 549 9.85 -10.57 20.32
C GLN A 549 8.79 -10.92 21.38
N GLU A 550 7.51 -10.59 21.16
CA GLU A 550 6.38 -11.01 22.03
C GLU A 550 6.22 -12.54 22.20
N ASP A 551 6.81 -13.33 21.30
CA ASP A 551 6.61 -14.78 21.18
C ASP A 551 7.89 -15.56 21.53
N ILE A 552 8.95 -14.89 22.03
CA ILE A 552 10.20 -15.44 22.61
C ILE A 552 10.02 -15.66 24.12
#